data_AF-A0A7W0A7P1-F1
#
_entry.id   AF-A0A7W0A7P1-F1
#
_cell.length_a   1.000
_cell.length_b   1.000
_cell.length_c   1.000
_cell.angle_alpha   90.00
_cell.angle_beta   90.00
_cell.angle_gamma   90.00
#
_symmetry.space_group_name_H-M   'P 1'
#
loop_
_entity.id
_entity.type
_entity.pdbx_description
1 polymer ?
#
loop_
_entity_poly.entity_id
_entity_poly.type
_entity_poly.pdbx_seq_one_letter_code
_entity_poly.pdbx_strand_id
1 'polypeptide(L)'
;ALADGEREDWAWASEAAARDVAEGRAEQAVVCCWTGTGAAIAANKLPGVRAALCGDAQTAEGARRWNDANVLALSLRTVSDALLDEILDAWFGARASDEPEDRANVEHLGEIAGTRARPSV
;
A
#
# COMPACT_ATOMS: atom_id res chain seq x y z
N ALA A 1 0.77 -13.06 -9.57
CA ALA A 1 2.10 -13.68 -9.76
C ALA A 1 2.90 -12.75 -10.66
N LEU A 2 4.20 -12.58 -10.40
CA LEU A 2 5.09 -11.82 -11.29
C LEU A 2 5.13 -12.49 -12.67
N ALA A 3 5.27 -11.68 -13.72
CA ALA A 3 5.39 -12.22 -15.08
C ALA A 3 6.75 -12.90 -15.28
N ASP A 4 6.82 -13.84 -16.22
CA ASP A 4 8.07 -14.55 -16.54
C ASP A 4 9.19 -13.55 -16.91
N GLY A 5 10.31 -13.61 -16.17
CA GLY A 5 11.47 -12.75 -16.37
C GLY A 5 11.49 -11.48 -15.52
N GLU A 6 10.46 -11.22 -14.71
CA GLU A 6 10.48 -10.13 -13.73
C GLU A 6 11.34 -10.45 -12.52
N ARG A 7 11.94 -9.41 -11.93
CA ARG A 7 12.72 -9.56 -10.70
C ARG A 7 11.80 -9.73 -9.49
N GLU A 8 12.05 -10.78 -8.72
CA GLU A 8 11.33 -11.09 -7.49
C GLU A 8 11.87 -10.38 -6.24
N ASP A 9 12.96 -9.62 -6.38
CA ASP A 9 13.48 -8.79 -5.30
C ASP A 9 12.39 -7.86 -4.76
N TRP A 10 12.25 -7.81 -3.43
CA TRP A 10 11.17 -7.10 -2.75
C TRP A 10 10.95 -5.67 -3.26
N ALA A 11 12.02 -4.94 -3.60
CA ALA A 11 11.94 -3.56 -4.07
C ALA A 11 11.37 -3.47 -5.48
N TRP A 12 11.84 -4.32 -6.39
CA TRP A 12 11.40 -4.37 -7.79
C TRP A 12 9.97 -4.87 -7.91
N ALA A 13 9.65 -5.96 -7.21
CA ALA A 13 8.29 -6.52 -7.21
C ALA A 13 7.28 -5.53 -6.62
N SER A 14 7.64 -4.84 -5.51
CA SER A 14 6.75 -3.84 -4.90
C SER A 14 6.60 -2.59 -5.77
N GLU A 15 7.65 -2.15 -6.46
CA GLU A 15 7.56 -1.06 -7.44
C GLU A 15 6.61 -1.42 -8.58
N ALA A 16 6.74 -2.62 -9.17
CA ALA A 16 5.90 -3.06 -10.28
C ALA A 16 4.40 -3.06 -9.90
N ALA A 17 4.06 -3.67 -8.76
CA ALA A 17 2.70 -3.72 -8.26
C ALA A 17 2.15 -2.32 -7.89
N ALA A 18 2.97 -1.47 -7.24
CA ALA A 18 2.59 -0.11 -6.89
C ALA A 18 2.41 0.77 -8.14
N ARG A 19 3.20 0.53 -9.19
CA ARG A 19 3.08 1.22 -10.47
C ARG A 19 1.77 0.90 -11.18
N ASP A 20 1.30 -0.34 -11.12
CA ASP A 20 -0.01 -0.71 -11.66
C ASP A 20 -1.14 0.08 -10.99
N VAL A 21 -1.05 0.29 -9.67
CA VAL A 21 -2.00 1.14 -8.93
C VAL A 21 -1.87 2.60 -9.34
N ALA A 22 -0.65 3.14 -9.38
CA ALA A 22 -0.40 4.53 -9.73
C ALA A 22 -0.86 4.88 -11.16
N GLU A 23 -0.73 3.94 -12.09
CA GLU A 23 -1.09 4.09 -13.51
C GLU A 23 -2.53 3.65 -13.81
N GLY A 24 -3.31 3.27 -12.78
CA GLY A 24 -4.72 2.91 -12.90
C GLY A 24 -4.98 1.56 -13.61
N ARG A 25 -3.97 0.71 -13.74
CA ARG A 25 -4.12 -0.68 -14.23
C ARG A 25 -4.73 -1.61 -13.18
N ALA A 26 -4.55 -1.27 -11.91
CA ALA A 26 -5.17 -1.95 -10.79
C ALA A 26 -5.72 -0.91 -9.81
N GLU A 27 -6.79 -1.25 -9.10
CA GLU A 27 -7.34 -0.39 -8.05
C GLU A 27 -6.51 -0.48 -6.76
N GLN A 28 -5.99 -1.67 -6.47
CA GLN A 28 -5.27 -1.99 -5.25
C GLN A 28 -4.16 -3.01 -5.51
N ALA A 29 -3.14 -3.04 -4.66
CA ALA A 29 -2.11 -4.08 -4.68
C ALA A 29 -1.79 -4.63 -3.28
N VAL A 30 -1.30 -5.87 -3.24
CA VAL A 30 -0.73 -6.49 -2.04
C VAL A 30 0.75 -6.72 -2.30
N VAL A 31 1.61 -6.23 -1.41
CA VAL A 31 3.08 -6.36 -1.50
C VAL A 31 3.61 -6.95 -0.20
N CYS A 32 4.71 -7.69 -0.27
CA CYS A 32 5.27 -8.31 0.92
C CYS A 32 6.79 -8.44 0.84
N CYS A 33 7.41 -8.43 2.01
CA CYS A 33 8.81 -8.83 2.19
C CYS A 33 8.98 -9.43 3.57
N TRP A 34 10.20 -9.80 3.97
CA TRP A 34 10.44 -10.45 5.26
C TRP A 34 9.77 -9.72 6.43
N THR A 35 9.94 -8.39 6.55
CA THR A 35 9.27 -7.58 7.58
C THR A 35 8.09 -6.77 7.07
N GLY A 36 7.81 -6.80 5.75
CA GLY A 36 6.88 -5.90 5.05
C GLY A 36 7.33 -4.43 4.96
N THR A 37 8.27 -3.99 5.81
CA THR A 37 8.76 -2.61 5.86
C THR A 37 9.41 -2.16 4.55
N GLY A 38 10.28 -2.99 3.98
CA GLY A 38 10.93 -2.68 2.70
C GLY A 38 9.91 -2.52 1.58
N ALA A 39 8.99 -3.47 1.45
CA ALA A 39 7.93 -3.44 0.45
C ALA A 39 7.09 -2.15 0.55
N ALA A 40 6.67 -1.78 1.76
CA ALA A 40 5.94 -0.54 2.00
C ALA A 40 6.76 0.71 1.63
N ILE A 41 8.06 0.74 1.97
CA ILE A 41 8.95 1.86 1.63
C ILE A 41 9.09 2.02 0.11
N ALA A 42 9.28 0.92 -0.63
CA ALA A 42 9.41 0.94 -2.08
C ALA A 42 8.11 1.39 -2.75
N ALA A 43 6.97 0.80 -2.38
CA ALA A 43 5.67 1.15 -2.95
C ALA A 43 5.33 2.64 -2.74
N ASN A 44 5.56 3.18 -1.54
CA ASN A 44 5.33 4.60 -1.23
C ASN A 44 6.27 5.59 -1.95
N LYS A 45 7.22 5.12 -2.78
CA LYS A 45 8.00 6.02 -3.66
C LYS A 45 7.22 6.44 -4.90
N LEU A 46 6.16 5.72 -5.26
CA LEU A 46 5.38 5.99 -6.45
C LEU A 46 4.34 7.07 -6.12
N PRO A 47 4.28 8.17 -6.89
CA PRO A 47 3.25 9.19 -6.71
C PRO A 47 1.85 8.59 -6.78
N GLY A 48 0.97 9.01 -5.87
CA GLY A 48 -0.41 8.51 -5.78
C GLY A 48 -0.56 7.18 -5.00
N VAL A 49 0.54 6.52 -4.62
CA VAL A 49 0.50 5.31 -3.81
C VAL A 49 0.52 5.64 -2.32
N ARG A 50 -0.35 4.97 -1.57
CA ARG A 50 -0.45 4.98 -0.12
C ARG A 50 -0.39 3.54 0.37
N ALA A 51 0.83 3.06 0.63
CA ALA A 51 1.08 1.71 1.10
C ALA A 51 1.10 1.65 2.63
N ALA A 52 0.27 0.77 3.22
CA ALA A 52 0.15 0.57 4.66
C ALA A 52 0.69 -0.81 5.06
N LEU A 53 1.62 -0.85 6.03
CA LEU A 53 2.10 -2.11 6.60
C LEU A 53 1.14 -2.56 7.70
N CYS A 54 0.43 -3.66 7.47
CA CYS A 54 -0.59 -4.17 8.39
C CYS A 54 -0.15 -5.51 8.99
N GLY A 55 -0.37 -5.66 10.30
CA GLY A 55 -0.10 -6.90 11.04
C GLY A 55 -1.36 -7.61 11.55
N ASP A 56 -2.52 -6.97 11.42
CA ASP A 56 -3.82 -7.46 11.90
C ASP A 56 -4.97 -6.82 11.09
N ALA A 57 -6.15 -7.43 11.21
CA ALA A 57 -7.37 -7.03 10.51
C ALA A 57 -7.81 -5.59 10.82
N GLN A 58 -7.74 -5.17 12.08
CA GLN A 58 -8.16 -3.83 12.50
C GLN A 58 -7.31 -2.74 11.84
N THR A 59 -5.99 -2.96 11.76
CA THR A 59 -5.06 -2.06 11.09
C THR A 59 -5.33 -2.03 9.58
N ALA A 60 -5.65 -3.17 8.97
CA ALA A 60 -5.98 -3.25 7.54
C ALA A 60 -7.29 -2.54 7.19
N GLU A 61 -8.35 -2.75 7.98
CA GLU A 61 -9.61 -2.01 7.86
C GLU A 61 -9.39 -0.50 8.04
N GLY A 62 -8.69 -0.10 9.10
CA GLY A 62 -8.38 1.31 9.37
C GLY A 62 -7.57 1.97 8.26
N ALA A 63 -6.59 1.26 7.70
CA ALA A 63 -5.79 1.75 6.58
C ALA A 63 -6.64 2.04 5.34
N ARG A 64 -7.61 1.16 5.02
CA ARG A 64 -8.58 1.43 3.94
C ARG A 64 -9.54 2.54 4.30
N ARG A 65 -10.08 2.52 5.51
CA ARG A 65 -11.13 3.44 5.94
C ARG A 65 -10.64 4.87 6.08
N TRP A 66 -9.58 5.10 6.83
CA TRP A 66 -9.15 6.45 7.22
C TRP A 66 -8.02 7.01 6.35
N ASN A 67 -7.24 6.14 5.72
CA ASN A 67 -6.09 6.57 4.92
C ASN A 67 -6.32 6.39 3.42
N ASP A 68 -7.44 5.78 3.03
CA ASP A 68 -7.69 5.30 1.68
C ASP A 68 -6.43 4.65 1.08
N ALA A 69 -5.77 3.77 1.85
CA ALA A 69 -4.54 3.12 1.44
C ALA A 69 -4.82 2.20 0.24
N ASN A 70 -4.15 2.39 -0.88
CA ASN A 70 -4.38 1.59 -2.10
C ASN A 70 -3.34 0.46 -2.27
N VAL A 71 -2.41 0.31 -1.33
CA VAL A 71 -1.47 -0.82 -1.30
C VAL A 71 -1.39 -1.39 0.12
N LEU A 72 -1.62 -2.70 0.25
CA LEU A 72 -1.45 -3.44 1.49
C LEU A 72 -0.04 -4.04 1.52
N ALA A 73 0.76 -3.68 2.52
CA ALA A 73 2.06 -4.27 2.77
C ALA A 73 1.99 -5.30 3.91
N LEU A 74 2.57 -6.48 3.71
CA LEU A 74 2.55 -7.59 4.66
C LEU A 74 3.95 -8.10 5.00
N SER A 75 4.10 -8.56 6.23
CA SER A 75 5.31 -9.18 6.75
C SER A 75 5.25 -10.70 6.59
N LEU A 76 6.14 -11.26 5.76
CA LEU A 76 6.27 -12.71 5.59
C LEU A 76 6.80 -13.41 6.86
N ARG A 77 7.40 -12.66 7.79
CA ARG A 77 7.93 -13.21 9.04
C ARG A 77 6.86 -13.35 10.12
N THR A 78 5.88 -12.44 10.16
CA THR A 78 5.01 -12.28 11.34
C THR A 78 3.53 -12.49 11.06
N VAL A 79 3.09 -12.42 9.81
CA VAL A 79 1.72 -12.73 9.43
C VAL A 79 1.62 -14.24 9.18
N SER A 80 0.79 -14.92 9.97
CA SER A 80 0.44 -16.33 9.74
C SER A 80 -0.70 -16.44 8.72
N ASP A 81 -0.95 -17.63 8.18
CA ASP A 81 -2.06 -17.84 7.23
C ASP A 81 -3.43 -17.47 7.83
N ALA A 82 -3.66 -17.78 9.11
CA ALA A 82 -4.90 -17.40 9.79
C ALA A 82 -5.06 -15.87 9.91
N LEU A 83 -3.98 -15.16 10.24
CA LEU A 83 -4.00 -13.69 10.28
C LEU A 83 -4.13 -13.10 8.87
N LEU A 84 -3.55 -13.75 7.87
CA LEU A 84 -3.63 -13.32 6.48
C LEU A 84 -5.09 -13.27 6.03
N ASP A 85 -5.87 -14.33 6.28
CA ASP A 85 -7.28 -14.38 5.93
C ASP A 85 -8.06 -13.24 6.60
N GLU A 86 -7.89 -13.03 7.90
CA GLU A 86 -8.54 -11.93 8.64
C GLU A 86 -8.16 -10.55 8.09
N ILE A 87 -6.88 -10.35 7.74
CA ILE A 87 -6.38 -9.11 7.16
C ILE A 87 -7.00 -8.86 5.79
N LEU A 88 -7.03 -9.87 4.92
CA LEU A 88 -7.56 -9.73 3.56
C LEU A 88 -9.08 -9.48 3.58
N ASP A 89 -9.81 -10.19 4.45
CA ASP A 89 -11.25 -9.97 4.64
C ASP A 89 -11.53 -8.54 5.09
N ALA A 90 -10.79 -8.04 6.08
CA ALA A 90 -10.92 -6.68 6.57
C ALA A 90 -10.53 -5.64 5.52
N TRP A 91 -9.43 -5.86 4.80
CA TRP A 91 -8.95 -4.96 3.74
C TRP A 91 -9.96 -4.85 2.59
N PHE A 92 -10.43 -5.97 2.04
CA PHE A 92 -11.34 -5.96 0.91
C PHE A 92 -12.80 -5.68 1.29
N GLY A 93 -13.18 -5.89 2.55
CA GLY A 93 -14.49 -5.52 3.08
C GLY A 93 -14.63 -4.03 3.39
N ALA A 94 -13.52 -3.33 3.65
CA ALA A 94 -13.50 -1.92 4.00
C ALA A 94 -13.60 -1.00 2.78
N ARG A 95 -14.04 0.24 3.04
CA ARG A 95 -14.11 1.33 2.05
C ARG A 95 -13.58 2.60 2.68
N ALA A 96 -13.06 3.50 1.85
CA ALA A 96 -12.67 4.83 2.29
C ALA A 96 -13.84 5.55 2.95
N SER A 97 -13.53 6.29 4.01
CA SER A 97 -14.49 7.07 4.78
C SER A 97 -14.96 8.31 4.01
N ASP A 98 -16.25 8.60 4.14
CA ASP A 98 -16.85 9.85 3.63
C ASP A 98 -16.83 10.96 4.69
N GLU A 99 -16.17 10.76 5.83
CA GLU A 99 -16.04 11.81 6.84
C GLU A 99 -15.11 12.93 6.36
N PRO A 100 -15.48 14.21 6.55
CA PRO A 100 -14.68 15.34 6.07
C PRO A 100 -13.24 15.36 6.58
N GLU A 101 -13.01 14.97 7.83
CA GLU A 101 -11.68 14.95 8.45
C GLU A 101 -10.77 13.90 7.80
N ASP A 102 -11.29 12.70 7.55
CA ASP A 102 -10.55 11.62 6.89
C ASP A 102 -10.15 12.03 5.46
N ARG A 103 -11.09 12.59 4.69
CA ARG A 103 -10.80 13.09 3.34
C ARG A 103 -9.75 14.19 3.33
N ALA A 104 -9.85 15.16 4.24
CA ALA A 104 -8.89 16.25 4.34
C ALA A 104 -7.46 15.74 4.61
N ASN A 105 -7.32 14.70 5.45
CA ASN A 105 -6.03 14.05 5.68
C ASN A 105 -5.50 13.38 4.41
N VAL A 106 -6.33 12.65 3.67
CA VAL A 106 -5.92 11.99 2.41
C VAL A 106 -5.53 13.01 1.34
N GLU A 107 -6.28 14.11 1.21
CA GLU A 107 -5.96 15.22 0.31
C GLU A 107 -4.60 15.83 0.67
N HIS A 108 -4.35 16.09 1.95
CA HIS A 108 -3.09 16.65 2.41
C HIS A 108 -1.88 15.71 2.15
N LEU A 109 -2.07 14.38 2.26
CA LEU A 109 -1.02 13.43 1.85
C LEU A 109 -0.60 13.61 0.38
N GLY A 110 -1.55 13.93 -0.50
CA GLY A 110 -1.30 14.26 -1.89
C GLY A 110 -0.42 15.50 -2.07
N GLU A 111 -0.67 16.54 -1.26
CA GLU A 111 0.14 17.78 -1.26
C GLU A 111 1.57 17.53 -0.79
N ILE A 112 1.77 16.71 0.25
CA ILE A 112 3.09 16.33 0.75
C ILE A 112 3.90 15.62 -0.36
N ALA A 113 3.26 14.74 -1.13
CA ALA A 113 3.89 14.04 -2.24
C ALA A 113 4.31 15.01 -3.37
N GLY A 114 3.45 15.96 -3.73
CA GLY A 114 3.74 16.98 -4.75
C GLY A 114 4.88 17.93 -4.38
N THR A 115 5.08 18.20 -3.08
CA THR A 115 6.11 19.13 -2.58
C THR A 115 7.53 18.54 -2.63
N ARG A 116 7.69 17.22 -2.82
CA ARG A 116 9.00 16.52 -2.83
C ARG A 116 9.71 16.51 -4.18
N ALA A 117 9.20 17.17 -5.22
CA ALA A 117 9.96 17.41 -6.45
C ALA A 117 11.10 18.41 -6.16
N ARG A 118 12.24 17.92 -5.68
CA ARG A 118 13.48 18.72 -5.63
C ARG A 118 13.81 19.20 -7.05
N PRO A 119 14.22 20.47 -7.24
CA PRO A 119 14.74 20.91 -8.52
C PRO A 119 15.96 20.05 -8.88
N SER A 120 16.01 19.59 -10.12
CA SER A 120 17.21 19.04 -10.73
C SER A 120 18.33 20.10 -10.69
N VAL A 121 19.42 19.79 -9.98
CA VAL A 121 20.74 20.42 -10.19
C VAL A 121 21.43 19.66 -11.30
#